data_AF-A0A1W9HCX7-F1
#
_entry.id   AF-A0A1W9HCX7-F1
#
_cell.length_a   1.000
_cell.length_b   1.000
_cell.length_c   1.000
_cell.angle_alpha   90.00
_cell.angle_beta   90.00
_cell.angle_gamma   90.00
#
_symmetry.space_group_name_H-M   'P 1'
#
loop_
_entity.id
_entity.type
_entity.pdbx_description
1 polymer ?
#
loop_
_entity_poly.entity_id
_entity_poly.type
_entity_poly.pdbx_seq_one_letter_code
_entity_poly.pdbx_strand_id
1 'polypeptide(L)'
;MAKRFTATENAIEKGLENTSPKQGAKLVREWLGEVENLDLPGAKGLRGDLDKLATELEKDEANPEKVEKLLGKLGPATVKLADRCDDEKVADKVSALGQALIDSGEAAEEDEDAEEEA
;
A
#
# COMPACT_ATOMS: atom_id res chain seq x y z
N MET A 1 -4.77 20.53 13.59
CA MET A 1 -3.95 19.90 12.54
C MET A 1 -4.31 18.42 12.53
N ALA A 2 -4.69 17.86 11.38
CA ALA A 2 -4.73 16.43 11.04
C ALA A 2 -5.52 16.29 9.72
N LYS A 3 -4.89 16.70 8.61
CA LYS A 3 -5.32 16.38 7.23
C LYS A 3 -4.28 15.48 6.55
N ARG A 4 -3.52 14.75 7.36
CA ARG A 4 -2.52 13.81 6.87
C ARG A 4 -3.18 12.45 6.92
N PHE A 5 -3.09 11.67 5.85
CA PHE A 5 -3.53 10.27 5.78
C PHE A 5 -5.05 10.06 5.61
N THR A 6 -5.79 11.02 5.06
CA THR A 6 -7.22 10.85 4.74
C THR A 6 -7.42 9.90 3.56
N ALA A 7 -6.50 9.86 2.60
CA ALA A 7 -6.52 8.85 1.54
C ALA A 7 -6.15 7.46 2.08
N THR A 8 -5.21 7.40 3.02
CA THR A 8 -4.89 6.16 3.76
C THR A 8 -6.10 5.63 4.51
N GLU A 9 -6.82 6.49 5.24
CA GLU A 9 -8.10 6.13 5.89
C GLU A 9 -9.11 5.55 4.90
N ASN A 10 -9.32 6.23 3.77
CA ASN A 10 -10.25 5.78 2.73
C ASN A 10 -9.81 4.49 2.03
N ALA A 11 -8.51 4.22 1.92
CA ALA A 11 -7.98 3.01 1.31
C ALA A 11 -8.17 1.80 2.23
N ILE A 12 -7.99 1.96 3.55
CA ILE A 12 -8.25 0.93 4.55
C ILE A 12 -9.75 0.63 4.62
N GLU A 13 -10.61 1.66 4.70
CA GLU A 13 -12.06 1.50 4.82
C GLU A 13 -12.73 0.84 3.60
N LYS A 14 -12.09 0.90 2.43
CA LYS A 14 -12.64 0.34 1.18
C LYS A 14 -12.20 -1.08 0.87
N GLY A 15 -11.29 -1.66 1.65
CA GLY A 15 -10.76 -3.00 1.43
C GLY A 15 -9.91 -3.10 0.16
N LEU A 16 -8.58 -3.12 0.34
CA LEU A 16 -7.64 -3.41 -0.75
C LEU A 16 -7.96 -4.74 -1.45
N GLU A 17 -8.45 -5.72 -0.69
CA GLU A 17 -8.89 -7.05 -1.09
C GLU A 17 -9.97 -7.11 -2.18
N ASN A 18 -10.79 -6.06 -2.36
CA ASN A 18 -11.85 -6.02 -3.40
C ASN A 18 -11.62 -4.93 -4.45
N THR A 19 -10.39 -4.43 -4.56
CA THR A 19 -10.05 -3.28 -5.40
C THR A 19 -9.49 -3.72 -6.74
N SER A 20 -10.10 -3.31 -7.86
CA SER A 20 -9.55 -3.57 -9.20
C SER A 20 -8.20 -2.86 -9.39
N PRO A 21 -7.29 -3.34 -10.26
CA PRO A 21 -5.98 -2.71 -10.46
C PRO A 21 -6.06 -1.20 -10.75
N LYS A 22 -7.00 -0.77 -11.60
CA LYS A 22 -7.22 0.65 -11.91
C LYS A 22 -7.66 1.47 -10.71
N GLN A 23 -8.52 0.91 -9.86
CA GLN A 23 -8.95 1.57 -8.62
C GLN A 23 -7.84 1.57 -7.59
N GLY A 24 -7.03 0.51 -7.53
CA GLY A 24 -5.85 0.39 -6.67
C GLY A 24 -4.80 1.44 -7.04
N ALA A 25 -4.51 1.58 -8.32
CA ALA A 25 -3.65 2.64 -8.84
C ALA A 25 -4.11 4.03 -8.37
N LYS A 26 -5.40 4.33 -8.50
CA LYS A 26 -5.97 5.61 -8.05
C LYS A 26 -5.76 5.85 -6.56
N LEU A 27 -6.05 4.86 -5.71
CA LEU A 27 -5.85 4.97 -4.26
C LEU A 27 -4.38 5.17 -3.91
N VAL A 28 -3.46 4.46 -4.58
CA VAL A 28 -2.01 4.61 -4.39
C VAL A 28 -1.55 6.01 -4.83
N ARG A 29 -2.09 6.58 -5.91
CA ARG A 29 -1.79 7.95 -6.36
C ARG A 29 -2.28 9.01 -5.37
N GLU A 30 -3.48 8.83 -4.82
CA GLU A 30 -4.02 9.72 -3.78
C GLU A 30 -3.13 9.70 -2.53
N TRP A 31 -2.72 8.50 -2.10
CA TRP A 31 -1.81 8.34 -0.97
C TRP A 31 -0.42 8.92 -1.24
N LEU A 32 0.13 8.74 -2.46
CA LEU A 32 1.39 9.34 -2.87
C LEU A 32 1.35 10.87 -2.69
N GLY A 33 0.27 11.53 -3.09
CA GLY A 33 0.08 12.97 -2.89
C GLY A 33 0.08 13.40 -1.41
N GLU A 34 -0.42 12.56 -0.50
CA GLU A 34 -0.35 12.83 0.94
C GLU A 34 1.07 12.64 1.47
N VAL A 35 1.74 11.54 1.09
CA VAL A 35 3.13 11.26 1.48
C VAL A 35 4.09 12.29 0.90
N GLU A 36 3.78 12.88 -0.25
CA GLU A 36 4.53 13.95 -0.90
C GLU A 36 4.68 15.22 -0.05
N ASN A 37 3.75 15.42 0.87
CA ASN A 37 3.73 16.54 1.80
C ASN A 37 4.31 16.18 3.19
N LEU A 38 4.77 14.94 3.38
CA LEU A 38 5.41 14.49 4.62
C LEU A 38 6.91 14.79 4.62
N ASP A 39 7.36 15.57 5.60
CA ASP A 39 8.78 15.74 5.92
C ASP A 39 9.17 14.80 7.06
N LEU A 40 9.09 13.49 6.81
CA LEU A 40 9.46 12.43 7.74
C LEU A 40 10.62 11.60 7.17
N PRO A 41 11.59 11.18 8.00
CA PRO A 41 12.61 10.22 7.58
C PRO A 41 11.98 8.96 6.99
N GLY A 42 12.42 8.55 5.80
CA GLY A 42 11.87 7.39 5.10
C GLY A 42 10.71 7.69 4.13
N ALA A 43 10.05 8.85 4.24
CA ALA A 43 8.95 9.21 3.34
C ALA A 43 9.38 9.26 1.87
N LYS A 44 10.60 9.71 1.56
CA LYS A 44 11.13 9.72 0.18
C LYS A 44 11.24 8.32 -0.44
N GLY A 45 11.66 7.33 0.35
CA GLY A 45 11.73 5.94 -0.11
C GLY A 45 10.33 5.39 -0.39
N LEU A 46 9.41 5.62 0.55
CA LEU A 46 8.02 5.21 0.42
C LEU A 46 7.37 5.82 -0.84
N ARG A 47 7.56 7.12 -1.11
CA ARG A 47 7.07 7.78 -2.34
C ARG A 47 7.54 7.06 -3.60
N GLY A 48 8.84 6.73 -3.66
CA GLY A 48 9.41 6.07 -4.84
C GLY A 48 8.85 4.67 -5.07
N ASP A 49 8.52 3.94 -4.01
CA ASP A 49 7.92 2.61 -4.14
C ASP A 49 6.40 2.69 -4.41
N LEU A 50 5.71 3.70 -3.87
CA LEU A 50 4.29 3.97 -4.17
C LEU A 50 4.09 4.38 -5.63
N ASP A 51 4.97 5.22 -6.17
CA ASP A 51 4.92 5.62 -7.57
C ASP A 51 5.11 4.42 -8.52
N LYS A 52 6.02 3.49 -8.17
CA LYS A 52 6.21 2.24 -8.93
C LYS A 52 4.98 1.35 -8.86
N LEU A 53 4.35 1.21 -7.69
CA LEU A 53 3.15 0.40 -7.52
C LEU A 53 1.99 0.98 -8.34
N ALA A 54 1.74 2.29 -8.24
CA ALA A 54 0.71 2.95 -9.04
C ALA A 54 0.96 2.75 -10.54
N THR A 55 2.20 2.96 -10.99
CA THR A 55 2.58 2.79 -12.40
C THR A 55 2.41 1.35 -12.88
N GLU A 56 2.64 0.35 -12.04
CA GLU A 56 2.41 -1.05 -12.39
C GLU A 56 0.92 -1.37 -12.51
N LEU A 57 0.11 -0.88 -11.57
CA LEU A 57 -1.34 -1.08 -11.54
C LEU A 57 -2.08 -0.31 -12.64
N GLU A 58 -1.48 0.76 -13.19
CA GLU A 58 -2.01 1.54 -14.32
C GLU A 58 -1.84 0.83 -15.67
N LYS A 59 -0.99 -0.21 -15.75
CA LYS A 59 -0.84 -0.98 -16.97
C LYS A 59 -2.11 -1.77 -17.28
N ASP A 60 -2.38 -1.95 -18.57
CA ASP A 60 -3.48 -2.81 -19.02
C ASP A 60 -3.28 -4.27 -18.59
N GLU A 61 -2.02 -4.72 -18.54
CA GLU A 61 -1.59 -5.99 -17.97
C GLU A 61 -0.60 -5.73 -16.83
N ALA A 62 -1.10 -5.64 -15.61
CA ALA A 62 -0.27 -5.52 -14.42
C ALA A 62 0.46 -6.84 -14.15
N ASN A 63 1.77 -6.79 -13.86
CA ASN A 63 2.51 -7.99 -13.50
C ASN A 63 2.27 -8.33 -12.01
N PRO A 64 1.67 -9.49 -11.68
CA PRO A 64 1.32 -9.87 -10.32
C PRO A 64 2.55 -10.01 -9.41
N GLU A 65 3.59 -10.74 -9.83
CA GLU A 65 4.84 -10.92 -9.07
C GLU A 65 5.49 -9.58 -8.71
N LYS A 66 5.41 -8.61 -9.63
CA LYS A 66 5.96 -7.27 -9.43
C LYS A 66 5.12 -6.45 -8.46
N VAL A 67 3.79 -6.54 -8.55
CA VAL A 67 2.87 -5.91 -7.59
C VAL A 67 3.13 -6.46 -6.20
N GLU A 68 3.19 -7.77 -6.05
CA GLU A 68 3.44 -8.48 -4.80
C GLU A 68 4.78 -8.08 -4.16
N LYS A 69 5.85 -8.09 -4.95
CA LYS A 69 7.18 -7.63 -4.50
C LYS A 69 7.19 -6.16 -4.07
N LEU A 70 6.34 -5.32 -4.66
CA LEU A 70 6.18 -3.93 -4.26
C LEU A 70 5.38 -3.82 -2.96
N LEU A 71 4.32 -4.61 -2.80
CA LEU A 71 3.54 -4.72 -1.56
C LEU A 71 4.41 -5.17 -0.38
N GLY A 72 5.20 -6.23 -0.55
CA GLY A 72 6.13 -6.72 0.48
C GLY A 72 7.24 -5.74 0.88
N LYS A 73 7.54 -4.74 0.04
CA LYS A 73 8.44 -3.63 0.40
C LYS A 73 7.70 -2.47 1.06
N LEU A 74 6.54 -2.12 0.50
CA LEU A 74 5.73 -1.00 0.96
C LEU A 74 5.15 -1.24 2.35
N GLY A 75 4.69 -2.44 2.64
CA GLY A 75 4.10 -2.78 3.93
C GLY A 75 5.04 -2.50 5.11
N PRO A 76 6.24 -3.10 5.20
CA PRO A 76 7.19 -2.84 6.27
C PRO A 76 7.67 -1.38 6.33
N ALA A 77 7.81 -0.72 5.17
CA ALA A 77 8.17 0.69 5.11
C ALA A 77 7.06 1.60 5.67
N THR A 78 5.81 1.21 5.47
CA THR A 78 4.62 1.91 5.96
C THR A 78 4.46 1.73 7.47
N VAL A 79 4.64 0.51 8.00
CA VAL A 79 4.67 0.27 9.45
C VAL A 79 5.75 1.13 10.12
N LYS A 80 6.96 1.17 9.55
CA LYS A 80 8.04 2.03 10.08
C LYS A 80 7.74 3.53 9.99
N LEU A 81 6.88 3.96 9.08
CA LEU A 81 6.44 5.36 8.98
C LEU A 81 5.46 5.69 10.12
N ALA A 82 4.64 4.73 10.56
CA ALA A 82 3.74 4.90 11.70
C ALA A 82 4.51 5.27 12.98
N ASP A 83 5.66 4.62 13.24
CA ASP A 83 6.55 4.93 14.38
C ASP A 83 7.08 6.38 14.38
N ARG A 84 6.94 7.09 13.26
CA ARG A 84 7.38 8.48 13.06
C ARG A 84 6.24 9.48 13.07
N CYS A 85 5.00 9.01 13.25
CA CYS A 85 3.83 9.88 13.34
C CYS A 85 3.64 10.34 14.80
N ASP A 86 3.56 11.65 15.01
CA ASP A 86 3.35 12.23 16.35
C ASP A 86 1.92 12.03 16.89
N ASP A 87 0.96 11.77 16.00
CA ASP A 87 -0.44 11.51 16.35
C ASP A 87 -0.69 10.00 16.42
N GLU A 88 -0.99 9.50 17.61
CA GLU A 88 -1.19 8.07 17.89
C GLU A 88 -2.31 7.46 17.03
N LYS A 89 -3.41 8.18 16.78
CA LYS A 89 -4.52 7.66 15.96
C LYS A 89 -4.11 7.55 14.50
N VAL A 90 -3.28 8.46 14.03
CA VAL A 90 -2.71 8.41 12.69
C VAL A 90 -1.69 7.28 12.60
N ALA A 91 -0.82 7.13 13.60
CA ALA A 91 0.16 6.06 13.67
C ALA A 91 -0.51 4.68 13.61
N ASP A 92 -1.55 4.43 14.42
CA ASP A 92 -2.29 3.16 14.43
C ASP A 92 -2.87 2.82 13.04
N LYS A 93 -3.42 3.82 12.35
CA LYS A 93 -4.00 3.63 11.01
C LYS A 93 -2.94 3.37 9.95
N VAL A 94 -1.84 4.12 9.98
CA VAL A 94 -0.71 3.90 9.06
C VAL A 94 -0.09 2.53 9.31
N SER A 95 0.01 2.10 10.57
CA SER A 95 0.49 0.76 10.93
C SER A 95 -0.44 -0.33 10.42
N ALA A 96 -1.76 -0.18 10.62
CA ALA A 96 -2.76 -1.10 10.09
C ALA A 96 -2.73 -1.19 8.56
N LEU A 97 -2.56 -0.07 7.84
CA LEU A 97 -2.34 -0.11 6.39
C LEU A 97 -1.08 -0.89 6.04
N GLY A 98 0.02 -0.64 6.75
CA GLY A 98 1.28 -1.34 6.53
C GLY A 98 1.13 -2.85 6.70
N GLN A 99 0.39 -3.30 7.70
CA GLN A 99 0.09 -4.72 7.91
C GLN A 99 -0.80 -5.28 6.79
N ALA A 100 -1.87 -4.58 6.41
CA ALA A 100 -2.74 -5.02 5.32
C ALA A 100 -1.99 -5.15 3.97
N LEU A 101 -1.00 -4.29 3.71
CA LEU A 101 -0.13 -4.38 2.53
C LEU A 101 0.81 -5.59 2.60
N ILE A 102 1.30 -5.95 3.79
CA ILE A 102 2.08 -7.18 4.00
C ILE A 102 1.19 -8.38 3.72
N ASP A 103 0.03 -8.45 4.38
CA ASP A 103 -0.91 -9.56 4.25
C ASP A 103 -1.39 -9.73 2.81
N SER A 104 -1.64 -8.62 2.08
CA SER A 104 -2.02 -8.66 0.65
C SER A 104 -0.88 -9.09 -0.28
N GLY A 105 0.38 -8.86 0.13
CA GLY A 105 1.54 -9.38 -0.60
C GLY A 105 1.76 -10.86 -0.32
N GLU A 106 1.54 -11.32 0.92
CA GLU A 106 1.74 -12.73 1.30
C GLU A 106 0.58 -13.63 0.86
N ALA A 107 -0.66 -13.13 0.86
CA ALA A 107 -1.85 -13.90 0.47
C ALA A 107 -1.87 -14.29 -1.03
N ALA A 108 -1.08 -13.62 -1.89
CA ALA A 108 -0.99 -13.98 -3.29
C ALA A 108 -0.23 -15.30 -3.52
N GLU A 109 0.66 -15.70 -2.62
CA GLU A 109 1.44 -16.95 -2.74
C GLU A 109 0.65 -18.20 -2.27
N GLU A 110 -0.47 -18.03 -1.54
CA GLU A 110 -1.32 -19.16 -1.11
C GLU A 110 -2.34 -19.61 -2.17
N ASP A 111 -2.59 -18.84 -3.23
CA ASP A 111 -3.52 -19.18 -4.32
C ASP A 111 -2.86 -19.94 -5.49
N GLU A 112 -1.57 -20.30 -5.38
CA GLU A 112 -0.81 -21.00 -6.44
C GLU A 112 -0.94 -22.54 -6.40
N ASP A 113 -1.63 -23.12 -5.42
CA ASP A 113 -1.66 -24.59 -5.20
C ASP A 113 -3.06 -25.22 -5.40
N ALA A 114 -3.79 -24.75 -6.41
CA ALA A 114 -5.12 -25.26 -6.76
C ALA A 114 -5.29 -25.69 -8.23
N GLU A 115 -4.29 -26.34 -8.84
CA GLU A 115 -4.48 -27.09 -10.11
C GLU A 115 -3.65 -28.38 -10.17
N GLU A 116 -3.97 -29.37 -9.33
CA GLU A 116 -3.79 -30.80 -9.61
C GLU A 116 -4.84 -31.51 -8.72
N GLU A 117 -5.94 -32.07 -9.19
CA GLU A 117 -6.01 -33.28 -10.01
C GLU A 117 -7.37 -33.38 -10.73
N ALA A 118 -7.36 -33.83 -12.00
CA ALA A 118 -8.51 -34.37 -12.73
C ALA A 118 -8.11 -35.61 -13.52
#